data_AF-A0A953BVL7-F1
#
_entry.id   AF-A0A953BVL7-F1
#
_cell.length_a   1.000
_cell.length_b   1.000
_cell.length_c   1.000
_cell.angle_alpha   90.00
_cell.angle_beta   90.00
_cell.angle_gamma   90.00
#
_symmetry.space_group_name_H-M   'P 1'
#
loop_
_entity.id
_entity.type
_entity.pdbx_description
1 polymer ?
#
loop_
_entity_poly.entity_id
_entity_poly.type
_entity_poly.pdbx_seq_one_letter_code
_entity_poly.pdbx_strand_id
1 'polypeptide(L)'
;MTNLATQLLNDEAGFIVSAELVLVATITVLGLIVGLSELALNINNELEDVGSAFASVQQSFSFQGACGHKGSKSGSCFTDKPNYCDGQYDIH
;
A
#
# COMPACT_ATOMS: atom_id res chain seq x y z
N MET A 1 -22.85 -58.79 -15.31
CA MET A 1 -22.53 -57.40 -15.70
C MET A 1 -23.23 -56.34 -14.83
N THR A 2 -23.74 -56.70 -13.65
CA THR A 2 -24.42 -55.76 -12.74
C THR A 2 -23.48 -55.19 -11.67
N ASN A 3 -22.44 -55.95 -11.28
CA ASN A 3 -21.52 -55.57 -10.20
C ASN A 3 -20.80 -54.23 -10.42
N LEU A 4 -20.42 -53.89 -11.65
CA LEU A 4 -19.77 -52.59 -11.93
C LEU A 4 -20.74 -51.41 -11.72
N ALA A 5 -21.99 -51.54 -12.17
CA ALA A 5 -23.01 -50.52 -11.98
C ALA A 5 -23.39 -50.36 -10.49
N THR A 6 -23.46 -51.47 -9.75
CA THR A 6 -23.72 -51.44 -8.30
C THR A 6 -22.53 -50.92 -7.50
N GLN A 7 -21.29 -51.15 -7.95
CA GLN A 7 -20.10 -50.56 -7.35
C GLN A 7 -20.02 -49.06 -7.57
N LEU A 8 -20.30 -48.56 -8.79
CA LEU A 8 -20.34 -47.13 -9.09
C LEU A 8 -21.49 -46.40 -8.34
N LEU A 9 -22.63 -47.06 -8.13
CA LEU A 9 -23.75 -46.48 -7.38
C LEU A 9 -23.54 -46.45 -5.85
N ASN A 10 -22.65 -47.30 -5.32
CA ASN A 10 -22.29 -47.33 -3.90
C ASN A 10 -20.88 -46.76 -3.65
N ASP A 11 -20.29 -46.10 -4.66
CA ASP A 11 -18.97 -45.50 -4.56
C ASP A 11 -19.08 -44.10 -3.92
N GLU A 12 -19.09 -44.09 -2.59
CA GLU A 12 -19.05 -42.87 -1.77
C GLU A 12 -17.66 -42.19 -1.78
N ALA A 13 -16.62 -42.85 -2.32
CA ALA A 13 -15.27 -42.28 -2.37
C ALA A 13 -15.09 -41.25 -3.50
N GLY A 14 -15.96 -41.30 -4.52
CA GLY A 14 -15.90 -40.41 -5.69
C GLY A 14 -16.70 -39.10 -5.56
N PHE A 15 -17.64 -38.99 -4.60
CA PHE A 15 -18.57 -37.86 -4.51
C PHE A 15 -18.12 -36.73 -3.58
N ILE A 16 -17.23 -37.01 -2.62
CA ILE A 16 -16.78 -36.07 -1.57
C ILE A 16 -15.83 -34.97 -2.12
N VAL A 17 -15.25 -35.12 -3.31
CA VAL A 17 -14.11 -34.28 -3.73
C VAL A 17 -14.50 -32.96 -4.43
N SER A 18 -15.72 -32.81 -4.97
CA SER A 18 -15.97 -31.69 -5.89
C SER A 18 -16.53 -30.43 -5.22
N ALA A 19 -17.66 -30.51 -4.52
CA ALA A 19 -18.36 -29.29 -4.09
C ALA A 19 -17.75 -28.65 -2.83
N GLU A 20 -17.35 -29.47 -1.85
CA GLU A 20 -16.84 -29.01 -0.56
C GLU A 20 -15.44 -28.41 -0.69
N LEU A 21 -14.58 -29.03 -1.51
CA LEU A 21 -13.25 -28.50 -1.81
C LEU A 21 -13.32 -27.17 -2.59
N VAL A 22 -14.28 -27.05 -3.52
CA VAL A 22 -14.53 -25.79 -4.24
C VAL A 22 -15.04 -24.70 -3.29
N LEU A 23 -15.91 -25.05 -2.34
CA LEU A 23 -16.38 -24.11 -1.31
C LEU A 23 -15.21 -23.61 -0.44
N VAL A 24 -14.35 -24.51 0.04
CA VAL A 24 -13.16 -24.13 0.84
C VAL A 24 -12.18 -23.28 0.01
N ALA A 25 -11.92 -23.65 -1.25
CA ALA A 25 -11.04 -22.91 -2.14
C ALA A 25 -11.56 -21.49 -2.41
N THR A 26 -12.86 -21.32 -2.64
CA THR A 26 -13.45 -20.00 -2.88
C THR A 26 -13.37 -19.09 -1.65
N ILE A 27 -13.66 -19.61 -0.45
CA ILE A 27 -13.50 -18.84 0.80
C ILE A 27 -12.03 -18.44 0.99
N THR A 28 -11.09 -19.34 0.72
CA THR A 28 -9.66 -19.07 0.85
C THR A 28 -9.21 -17.98 -0.12
N VAL A 29 -9.63 -18.05 -1.39
CA VAL A 29 -9.28 -17.04 -2.40
C VAL A 29 -9.88 -15.67 -2.05
N LEU A 30 -11.14 -15.62 -1.57
CA LEU A 30 -11.75 -14.36 -1.13
C LEU A 30 -10.99 -13.74 0.05
N GLY A 31 -10.60 -14.56 1.03
CA GLY A 31 -9.79 -14.11 2.17
C GLY A 31 -8.42 -13.58 1.74
N LEU A 32 -7.78 -14.23 0.78
CA LEU A 32 -6.48 -13.78 0.24
C LEU A 32 -6.62 -12.48 -0.55
N ILE A 33 -7.68 -12.29 -1.34
CA ILE A 33 -7.90 -11.05 -2.10
C ILE A 33 -8.06 -9.87 -1.15
N VAL A 34 -8.94 -9.98 -0.15
CA VAL A 34 -9.16 -8.92 0.84
C VAL A 34 -7.87 -8.69 1.64
N GLY A 35 -7.23 -9.75 2.12
CA GLY A 35 -5.99 -9.64 2.90
C GLY A 35 -4.85 -8.97 2.12
N LEU A 36 -4.70 -9.28 0.84
CA LEU A 36 -3.67 -8.65 0.00
C LEU A 36 -4.02 -7.19 -0.32
N SER A 37 -5.30 -6.87 -0.50
CA SER A 37 -5.76 -5.49 -0.71
C SER A 37 -5.44 -4.61 0.50
N GLU A 38 -5.78 -5.07 1.71
CA GLU A 38 -5.48 -4.35 2.95
C GLU A 38 -3.98 -4.22 3.18
N LEU A 39 -3.20 -5.28 2.90
CA LEU A 39 -1.74 -5.23 3.01
C LEU A 39 -1.15 -4.18 2.07
N ALA A 40 -1.61 -4.11 0.82
CA ALA A 40 -1.13 -3.13 -0.15
C ALA A 40 -1.46 -1.69 0.28
N LEU A 41 -2.69 -1.45 0.75
CA LEU A 41 -3.10 -0.17 1.30
C LEU A 41 -2.24 0.26 2.48
N ASN A 42 -2.05 -0.63 3.45
CA ASN A 42 -1.26 -0.31 4.64
C ASN A 42 0.22 -0.04 4.32
N ILE A 43 0.82 -0.79 3.40
CA ILE A 43 2.20 -0.52 2.97
C ILE A 43 2.31 0.86 2.33
N ASN A 44 1.34 1.24 1.48
CA ASN A 44 1.35 2.56 0.87
C ASN A 44 1.21 3.67 1.92
N ASN A 45 0.31 3.52 2.89
CA ASN A 45 0.13 4.47 4.00
C ASN A 45 1.42 4.65 4.80
N GLU A 46 2.12 3.57 5.14
CA GLU A 46 3.39 3.68 5.88
C GLU A 46 4.51 4.33 5.03
N LEU A 47 4.54 4.08 3.71
CA LEU A 47 5.48 4.75 2.81
C LEU A 47 5.19 6.24 2.65
N GLU A 48 3.91 6.63 2.63
CA GLU A 48 3.49 8.03 2.66
C GLU A 48 3.93 8.70 3.96
N ASP A 49 3.68 8.07 5.12
CA ASP A 49 4.10 8.60 6.43
C ASP A 49 5.62 8.78 6.49
N VAL A 50 6.40 7.85 5.95
CA VAL A 50 7.85 8.01 5.81
C VAL A 50 8.19 9.19 4.90
N GLY A 51 7.54 9.32 3.73
CA GLY A 51 7.73 10.44 2.80
C GLY A 51 7.43 11.79 3.44
N SER A 52 6.31 11.89 4.14
CA SER A 52 5.89 13.08 4.89
C SER A 52 6.87 13.41 6.01
N ALA A 53 7.38 12.42 6.73
CA ALA A 53 8.41 12.63 7.75
C ALA A 53 9.69 13.25 7.16
N PHE A 54 10.13 12.79 5.98
CA PHE A 54 11.26 13.42 5.27
C PHE A 54 10.94 14.83 4.78
N ALA A 55 9.75 15.06 4.24
CA ALA A 55 9.30 16.38 3.79
C ALA A 55 9.17 17.39 4.95
N SER A 56 8.82 16.91 6.15
CA SER A 56 8.71 17.73 7.37
C SER A 56 10.04 18.28 7.87
N VAL A 57 11.17 17.73 7.39
CA VAL A 57 12.49 18.30 7.65
C VAL A 57 12.58 19.66 6.98
N GLN A 58 13.12 20.65 7.69
CA GLN A 58 13.27 21.99 7.15
C GLN A 58 14.28 22.03 5.99
N GLN A 59 13.75 22.04 4.75
CA GLN A 59 14.54 22.11 3.51
C GLN A 59 14.89 23.54 3.06
N SER A 60 14.64 24.54 3.92
CA SER A 60 14.87 25.95 3.61
C SER A 60 16.23 26.43 4.12
N PHE A 61 16.92 27.29 3.35
CA PHE A 61 18.13 27.98 3.79
C PHE A 61 17.99 29.49 3.63
N SER A 62 18.59 30.26 4.54
CA SER A 62 18.63 31.71 4.43
C SER A 62 19.91 32.25 5.02
N PHE A 63 20.60 33.11 4.28
CA PHE A 63 21.70 33.90 4.80
C PHE A 63 21.55 35.36 4.38
N GLN A 64 21.84 36.25 5.31
CA GLN A 64 21.76 37.69 5.07
C GLN A 64 23.10 38.22 4.58
N GLY A 65 23.07 39.12 3.60
CA GLY A 65 24.24 39.86 3.16
C GLY A 65 24.56 41.02 4.11
N ALA A 66 25.83 41.39 4.21
CA ALA A 66 26.25 42.51 5.04
C ALA A 66 25.97 43.86 4.35
N CYS A 67 25.48 44.84 5.11
CA CYS A 67 25.28 46.21 4.65
C CYS A 67 26.07 47.18 5.53
N GLY A 68 26.83 48.10 4.90
CA GLY A 68 27.59 49.13 5.59
C GLY A 68 27.61 50.44 4.82
N HIS A 69 28.21 51.47 5.42
CA HIS A 69 28.17 52.87 4.93
C HIS A 69 28.78 53.10 3.54
N LYS A 70 29.54 52.12 3.01
CA LYS A 70 30.26 52.20 1.73
C LYS A 70 29.93 51.06 0.76
N GLY A 71 28.93 50.23 1.06
CA GLY A 71 28.50 49.16 0.17
C GLY A 71 27.60 48.13 0.84
N SER A 72 26.83 47.43 0.01
CA SER A 72 26.02 46.29 0.42
C SER A 72 26.43 45.03 -0.36
N LYS A 73 26.26 43.88 0.28
CA LYS A 73 26.28 42.56 -0.37
C LYS A 73 24.88 41.99 -0.29
N SER A 74 24.42 41.36 -1.37
CA SER A 74 23.12 40.68 -1.37
C SER A 74 23.23 39.36 -0.60
N GLY A 75 22.20 39.04 0.19
CA GLY A 75 22.01 37.70 0.75
C GLY A 75 21.34 36.76 -0.25
N SER A 76 21.07 35.53 0.18
CA SER A 76 20.22 34.58 -0.55
C SER A 76 19.35 33.80 0.43
N CYS A 77 18.14 33.49 0.00
CA CYS A 77 17.25 32.60 0.70
C CYS A 77 16.52 31.69 -0.30
N PHE A 78 16.31 30.45 0.13
CA PHE A 78 15.41 29.49 -0.50
C PHE A 78 14.39 29.05 0.54
N THR A 79 13.11 29.10 0.17
CA THR A 79 12.02 28.60 1.00
C THR A 79 11.26 27.58 0.20
N ASP A 80 11.25 26.36 0.70
CA ASP A 80 10.42 25.30 0.16
C ASP A 80 8.95 25.58 0.51
N LYS A 81 8.05 25.41 -0.45
CA LYS A 81 6.62 25.66 -0.27
C LYS A 81 5.85 24.34 -0.32
N PRO A 82 4.85 24.16 0.55
CA PRO A 82 3.96 23.01 0.48
C PRO A 82 3.35 22.88 -0.92
N ASN A 83 3.49 21.70 -1.51
CA ASN A 83 2.88 21.29 -2.76
C ASN A 83 1.77 20.25 -2.49
N TYR A 84 1.11 19.77 -3.56
CA TYR A 84 -0.02 18.85 -3.45
C TYR A 84 0.33 17.52 -2.73
N CYS A 85 1.57 17.06 -2.83
CA CYS A 85 2.06 15.79 -2.29
C CYS A 85 2.67 15.91 -0.88
N ASP A 86 2.53 17.06 -0.21
CA ASP A 86 3.14 17.32 1.11
C ASP A 86 2.12 17.18 2.27
N GLY A 87 0.86 16.86 1.96
CA GLY A 87 -0.19 16.64 2.93
C GLY A 87 -0.17 15.21 3.48
N GLN A 88 -0.58 15.04 4.73
CA GLN A 88 -0.95 13.72 5.26
C GLN A 88 -2.32 13.32 4.68
N TYR A 89 -2.47 12.06 4.29
CA TYR A 89 -3.67 11.44 3.71
C TYR A 89 -3.94 11.78 2.23
N ASP A 90 -2.89 11.90 1.42
CA ASP A 90 -3.02 12.18 -0.01
C ASP A 90 -3.24 10.92 -0.88
N ILE A 91 -2.89 9.74 -0.36
CA ILE A 91 -3.18 8.43 -0.96
C ILE A 91 -4.46 7.82 -0.36
N HIS A 92 -5.30 7.28 -1.24
CA HIS A 92 -6.60 6.66 -0.92
C HIS A 92 -6.61 5.17 -1.26
#